data_AF-A0A0M3IVD0-F1
#
_entry.id   AF-A0A0M3IVD0-F1
#
_cell.length_a   1.000
_cell.length_b   1.000
_cell.length_c   1.000
_cell.angle_alpha   90.00
_cell.angle_beta   90.00
_cell.angle_gamma   90.00
#
_symmetry.space_group_name_H-M   'P 1'
#
loop_
_entity.id
_entity.type
_entity.pdbx_description
1 polymer ?
#
loop_
_entity_poly.entity_id
_entity_poly.type
_entity_poly.pdbx_seq_one_letter_code
_entity_poly.pdbx_strand_id
1 'polypeptide(L)'
;MGHELNLTGRPIVYSCSWPAYMIDHPEMVDYDVIGRYCNLWRNFDDIRRSWSSIKSIIDYYDHHQDKHIPAQGPGKWHDPDMIIVGNTEISVDQSKVQMSIWSIWSAPLIMSNDLRLIAPAYRNILLNRHVIAVDQDPLGIMGRLVANVFHFFEKFEDTILFKFT
;
A
#
# COMPACT_ATOMS: atom_id res chain seq x y z
N MET A 1 19.66 -13.68 -4.46
CA MET A 1 18.69 -14.26 -3.49
C MET A 1 17.42 -14.76 -4.16
N GLY A 2 16.63 -13.93 -4.88
CA GLY A 2 15.42 -14.43 -5.58
C GLY A 2 15.68 -15.63 -6.50
N HIS A 3 16.78 -15.60 -7.27
CA HIS A 3 17.25 -16.76 -8.06
C HIS A 3 17.53 -18.00 -7.19
N GLU A 4 18.27 -17.82 -6.09
CA GLU A 4 18.64 -18.91 -5.17
C GLU A 4 17.41 -19.57 -4.51
N LEU A 5 16.42 -18.77 -4.11
CA LEU A 5 15.16 -19.29 -3.57
C LEU A 5 14.43 -20.18 -4.59
N ASN A 6 14.43 -19.78 -5.86
CA ASN A 6 13.82 -20.56 -6.94
C ASN A 6 14.52 -21.91 -7.13
N LEU A 7 15.87 -21.96 -7.02
CA LEU A 7 16.64 -23.21 -7.13
C LEU A 7 16.31 -24.25 -6.06
N THR A 8 15.71 -23.85 -4.93
CA THR A 8 15.27 -24.80 -3.89
C THR A 8 14.11 -25.70 -4.34
N GLY A 9 13.39 -25.32 -5.42
CA GLY A 9 12.20 -26.02 -5.90
C GLY A 9 10.95 -25.80 -5.04
N ARG A 10 11.03 -25.06 -3.92
CA ARG A 10 9.89 -24.72 -3.07
C ARG A 10 9.37 -23.32 -3.43
N PRO A 11 8.07 -23.15 -3.72
CA PRO A 11 7.47 -21.83 -3.85
C PRO A 11 7.53 -21.07 -2.52
N ILE A 12 8.25 -19.95 -2.49
CA ILE A 12 8.43 -19.08 -1.32
C ILE A 12 8.18 -17.64 -1.78
N VAL A 13 7.26 -16.94 -1.12
CA VAL A 13 7.05 -15.51 -1.35
C VAL A 13 8.29 -14.76 -0.92
N TYR A 14 8.84 -13.92 -1.79
CA TYR A 14 10.02 -13.12 -1.52
C TYR A 14 9.68 -11.62 -1.49
N SER A 15 9.71 -11.05 -0.28
CA SER A 15 9.54 -9.62 -0.04
C SER A 15 10.90 -8.93 0.01
N CYS A 16 11.05 -7.85 -0.75
CA CYS A 16 12.32 -7.15 -0.93
C CYS A 16 12.26 -5.72 -0.39
N SER A 17 13.13 -5.36 0.53
CA SER A 17 13.30 -3.96 0.96
C SER A 17 14.21 -3.15 0.03
N TRP A 18 14.67 -3.73 -1.08
CA TRP A 18 15.70 -3.15 -1.95
C TRP A 18 15.40 -1.69 -2.38
N PRO A 19 14.20 -1.34 -2.87
CA PRO A 19 13.94 0.04 -3.33
C PRO A 19 13.94 1.07 -2.20
N ALA A 20 13.46 0.72 -0.99
CA ALA A 20 13.48 1.61 0.17
C ALA A 20 14.92 2.04 0.55
N TYR A 21 15.93 1.19 0.34
CA TYR A 21 17.33 1.55 0.55
C TYR A 21 17.96 2.38 -0.57
N MET A 22 17.18 2.70 -1.61
CA MET A 22 17.58 3.53 -2.75
C MET A 22 16.73 4.80 -2.85
N ILE A 23 16.06 5.19 -1.76
CA ILE A 23 15.13 6.31 -1.71
C ILE A 23 15.75 7.65 -2.12
N ASP A 24 17.02 7.88 -1.77
CA ASP A 24 17.78 9.09 -2.13
C ASP A 24 18.29 9.08 -3.59
N HIS A 25 18.08 7.96 -4.29
CA HIS A 25 18.50 7.74 -5.67
C HIS A 25 17.40 7.06 -6.50
N PRO A 26 16.19 7.66 -6.59
CA PRO A 26 15.03 7.04 -7.24
C PRO A 26 15.24 6.78 -8.74
N GLU A 27 16.18 7.49 -9.38
CA GLU A 27 16.62 7.29 -10.76
C GLU A 27 17.31 5.94 -10.97
N MET A 28 17.92 5.36 -9.93
CA MET A 28 18.61 4.08 -10.01
C MET A 28 17.67 2.88 -9.82
N VAL A 29 16.42 3.11 -9.41
CA VAL A 29 15.44 2.05 -9.15
C VAL A 29 14.82 1.57 -10.46
N ASP A 30 15.15 0.33 -10.85
CA ASP A 30 14.59 -0.37 -12.01
C ASP A 30 13.54 -1.41 -11.53
N TYR A 31 12.27 -1.06 -11.66
CA TYR A 31 11.17 -1.93 -11.21
C TYR A 31 10.99 -3.18 -12.07
N ASP A 32 11.44 -3.20 -13.33
CA ASP A 32 11.38 -4.40 -14.17
C ASP A 32 12.33 -5.48 -13.63
N VAL A 33 13.51 -5.05 -13.17
CA VAL A 33 14.47 -5.95 -12.51
C VAL A 33 13.93 -6.40 -11.16
N ILE A 34 13.40 -5.48 -10.34
CA ILE A 34 12.86 -5.83 -9.02
C ILE A 34 11.71 -6.84 -9.16
N GLY A 35 10.73 -6.55 -10.01
CA GLY A 35 9.58 -7.42 -10.25
C GLY A 35 9.93 -8.77 -10.90
N ARG A 36 11.13 -8.94 -11.47
CA ARG A 36 11.62 -10.24 -11.94
C ARG A 36 12.07 -11.14 -10.79
N TYR A 37 12.59 -10.56 -9.71
CA TYR A 37 13.22 -11.30 -8.62
C TYR A 37 12.43 -11.28 -7.31
N CYS A 38 11.47 -10.37 -7.15
CA CYS A 38 10.70 -10.14 -5.93
C CYS A 38 9.20 -10.26 -6.19
N ASN A 39 8.45 -10.78 -5.21
CA ASN A 39 6.98 -10.82 -5.30
C ASN A 39 6.32 -9.53 -4.81
N LEU A 40 6.96 -8.86 -3.85
CA LEU A 40 6.57 -7.57 -3.33
C LEU A 40 7.82 -6.82 -2.88
N TRP A 41 7.74 -5.49 -2.84
CA TRP A 41 8.88 -4.67 -2.44
C TRP A 41 8.50 -3.37 -1.74
N ARG A 42 9.22 -3.05 -0.67
CA ARG A 42 9.07 -1.79 0.06
C ARG A 42 9.69 -0.65 -0.73
N ASN A 43 8.92 0.41 -0.96
CA ASN A 43 9.35 1.57 -1.75
C ASN A 43 9.84 2.74 -0.88
N PHE A 44 9.37 2.83 0.35
CA PHE A 44 9.48 4.02 1.18
C PHE A 44 9.76 3.68 2.65
N ASP A 45 9.89 4.72 3.48
CA ASP A 45 10.11 4.66 4.92
C ASP A 45 9.16 3.73 5.68
N ASP A 46 9.63 3.27 6.83
CA ASP A 46 8.85 2.43 7.73
C ASP A 46 7.63 3.18 8.28
N ILE A 47 6.49 2.49 8.28
CA ILE A 47 5.28 2.98 8.90
C ILE A 47 5.45 3.03 10.41
N ARG A 48 5.12 4.19 10.97
CA ARG A 48 4.99 4.40 12.41
C ARG A 48 3.52 4.40 12.78
N ARG A 49 3.23 4.10 14.05
CA ARG A 49 1.87 4.17 14.62
C ARG A 49 1.42 5.63 14.80
N SER A 50 1.28 6.37 13.70
CA SER A 50 0.83 7.75 13.70
C SER A 50 0.16 8.14 12.39
N TRP A 51 -0.79 9.07 12.46
CA TRP A 51 -1.44 9.63 11.28
C TRP A 51 -0.46 10.34 10.33
N SER A 52 0.57 11.00 10.88
CA SER A 52 1.59 11.66 10.07
C SER A 52 2.35 10.67 9.18
N SER A 53 2.63 9.47 9.69
CA SER A 53 3.33 8.43 8.93
C SER A 53 2.46 7.84 7.82
N ILE A 54 1.16 7.63 8.07
CA ILE A 54 0.22 7.20 7.03
C ILE A 54 0.20 8.23 5.90
N LYS A 55 0.05 9.53 6.24
CA LYS A 55 0.02 10.59 5.23
C LYS A 55 1.32 10.69 4.43
N SER A 56 2.49 10.59 5.07
CA SER A 56 3.76 10.68 4.33
C SER A 56 3.93 9.54 3.33
N ILE A 57 3.46 8.34 3.65
CA ILE A 57 3.44 7.22 2.71
C ILE A 57 2.47 7.52 1.56
N ILE A 58 1.28 8.06 1.85
CA ILE A 58 0.32 8.45 0.81
C ILE A 58 0.89 9.50 -0.13
N ASP A 59 1.45 10.57 0.43
CA ASP A 59 2.06 11.63 -0.35
C ASP A 59 3.20 11.07 -1.22
N TYR A 60 4.03 10.15 -0.71
CA TYR A 60 5.08 9.52 -1.50
C TYR A 60 4.53 8.72 -2.69
N TYR A 61 3.54 7.85 -2.45
CA TYR A 61 2.96 7.01 -3.50
C TYR A 61 2.23 7.85 -4.56
N ASP A 62 1.51 8.89 -4.15
CA ASP A 62 0.83 9.80 -5.07
C ASP A 62 1.83 10.60 -5.95
N HIS A 63 2.95 11.05 -5.38
CA HIS A 63 3.99 11.74 -6.15
C HIS A 63 4.71 10.82 -7.16
N HIS A 64 4.77 9.51 -6.91
CA HIS A 64 5.50 8.54 -7.75
C HIS A 64 4.58 7.62 -8.57
N GLN A 65 3.26 7.86 -8.55
CA GLN A 65 2.26 6.98 -9.16
C GLN A 65 2.49 6.69 -10.65
N ASP A 66 3.03 7.66 -11.41
CA ASP A 66 3.34 7.49 -12.83
C ASP A 66 4.40 6.40 -13.09
N LYS A 67 5.32 6.18 -12.13
CA LYS A 67 6.34 5.14 -12.17
C LYS A 67 5.86 3.84 -11.52
N HIS A 68 5.04 3.92 -10.46
CA HIS A 68 4.56 2.75 -9.72
C HIS A 68 3.45 1.97 -10.45
N ILE A 69 2.44 2.67 -10.98
CA ILE A 69 1.28 2.04 -11.62
C ILE A 69 1.68 1.01 -12.71
N PRO A 70 2.57 1.32 -13.68
CA PRO A 70 2.94 0.35 -14.71
C PRO A 70 3.87 -0.77 -14.23
N ALA A 71 4.49 -0.63 -13.05
CA ALA A 71 5.46 -1.58 -12.50
C ALA A 71 4.82 -2.73 -11.70
N GLN A 72 3.57 -2.55 -11.29
CA GLN A 72 2.82 -3.50 -10.48
C GLN A 72 1.93 -4.42 -11.33
N GLY A 73 1.65 -5.61 -10.81
CA GLY A 73 0.63 -6.52 -11.32
C GLY A 73 0.65 -7.88 -10.61
N PRO A 74 -0.12 -8.87 -11.09
CA PRO A 74 -0.17 -10.19 -10.48
C PRO A 74 1.21 -10.81 -10.21
N GLY A 75 1.53 -10.99 -8.93
CA GLY A 75 2.80 -11.55 -8.45
C GLY A 75 3.94 -10.55 -8.24
N LYS A 76 3.67 -9.25 -8.40
CA LYS A 76 4.63 -8.13 -8.33
C LYS A 76 3.97 -6.89 -7.70
N TRP A 77 4.13 -6.69 -6.41
CA TRP A 77 3.34 -5.69 -5.66
C TRP A 77 4.20 -4.60 -5.01
N HIS A 78 3.76 -3.35 -5.10
CA HIS A 78 4.32 -2.31 -4.24
C HIS A 78 3.88 -2.53 -2.79
N ASP A 79 4.82 -2.45 -1.86
CA ASP A 79 4.57 -2.59 -0.43
C ASP A 79 4.70 -1.20 0.25
N PRO A 80 3.57 -0.53 0.57
CA PRO A 80 3.53 0.70 1.36
C PRO A 80 3.69 0.46 2.86
N ASP A 81 4.14 -0.73 3.26
CA ASP A 81 4.29 -1.20 4.63
C ASP A 81 2.96 -1.61 5.31
N MET A 82 3.06 -2.09 6.55
CA MET A 82 2.00 -2.80 7.27
C MET A 82 0.72 -1.98 7.52
N ILE A 83 -0.41 -2.69 7.63
CA ILE A 83 -1.67 -2.18 8.15
C ILE A 83 -1.58 -2.03 9.68
N ILE A 84 -1.74 -0.80 10.17
CA ILE A 84 -1.67 -0.48 11.62
C ILE A 84 -3.05 -0.25 12.25
N VAL A 85 -4.13 -0.53 11.52
CA VAL A 85 -5.51 -0.52 12.01
C VAL A 85 -5.65 -1.37 13.27
N GLY A 86 -6.29 -0.84 14.31
CA GLY A 86 -6.46 -1.50 15.60
C GLY A 86 -5.44 -1.09 16.66
N ASN A 87 -4.40 -0.32 16.29
CA ASN A 87 -3.56 0.38 17.25
C ASN A 87 -4.25 1.66 17.76
N THR A 88 -3.99 2.04 19.01
CA THR A 88 -4.68 3.16 19.68
C THR A 88 -4.20 4.54 19.27
N GLU A 89 -3.07 4.64 18.58
CA GLU A 89 -2.47 5.91 18.14
C GLU A 89 -3.14 6.53 16.90
N ILE A 90 -4.06 5.81 16.24
CA ILE A 90 -4.83 6.31 15.10
C ILE A 90 -6.33 6.16 15.37
N SER A 91 -7.13 7.07 14.85
CA SER A 91 -8.59 7.03 15.01
C SER A 91 -9.25 5.97 14.13
N VAL A 92 -10.52 5.68 14.39
CA VAL A 92 -11.36 4.81 13.55
C VAL A 92 -11.43 5.35 12.11
N ASP A 93 -11.57 6.66 11.93
CA ASP A 93 -11.66 7.24 10.59
C ASP A 93 -10.32 7.22 9.86
N GLN A 94 -9.22 7.50 10.54
CA GLN A 94 -7.87 7.33 9.98
C GLN A 94 -7.58 5.87 9.59
N SER A 95 -8.10 4.93 10.38
CA SER A 95 -8.02 3.49 10.07
C SER A 95 -8.82 3.13 8.81
N LYS A 96 -10.00 3.71 8.61
CA LYS A 96 -10.77 3.53 7.36
C LYS A 96 -10.00 4.08 6.17
N VAL A 97 -9.35 5.24 6.33
CA VAL A 97 -8.51 5.82 5.27
C VAL A 97 -7.36 4.87 4.92
N GLN A 98 -6.58 4.40 5.89
CA GLN A 98 -5.47 3.48 5.61
C GLN A 98 -5.95 2.23 4.86
N MET A 99 -6.98 1.56 5.38
CA MET A 99 -7.51 0.34 4.77
C MET A 99 -8.00 0.59 3.33
N SER A 100 -8.71 1.69 3.10
CA SER A 100 -9.26 2.01 1.78
C SER A 100 -8.17 2.33 0.77
N ILE A 101 -7.18 3.14 1.15
CA ILE A 101 -6.09 3.57 0.26
C ILE A 101 -5.18 2.39 -0.10
N TRP A 102 -4.78 1.56 0.88
CA TRP A 102 -3.97 0.37 0.60
C TRP A 102 -4.71 -0.57 -0.36
N SER A 103 -6.01 -0.73 -0.19
CA SER A 103 -6.83 -1.57 -1.07
C SER A 103 -6.96 -0.99 -2.48
N ILE A 104 -7.08 0.34 -2.62
CA ILE A 104 -7.09 1.02 -3.92
C ILE A 104 -5.78 0.78 -4.68
N TRP A 105 -4.65 0.69 -3.99
CA TRP A 105 -3.37 0.37 -4.60
C TRP A 105 -3.11 -1.12 -4.79
N SER A 106 -4.02 -2.02 -4.43
CA SER A 106 -3.80 -3.47 -4.38
C SER A 106 -2.52 -3.83 -3.60
N ALA A 107 -2.33 -3.17 -2.45
CA ALA A 107 -1.16 -3.34 -1.61
C ALA A 107 -1.27 -4.61 -0.74
N PRO A 108 -0.15 -5.21 -0.29
CA PRO A 108 -0.19 -6.27 0.70
C PRO A 108 -0.93 -5.85 1.99
N LEU A 109 -2.03 -6.52 2.32
CA LEU A 109 -2.79 -6.29 3.57
C LEU A 109 -2.18 -7.07 4.76
N ILE A 110 -0.94 -6.74 5.12
CA ILE A 110 -0.20 -7.38 6.21
C ILE A 110 -0.45 -6.61 7.52
N MET A 111 -1.19 -7.21 8.46
CA MET A 111 -1.57 -6.57 9.72
C MET A 111 -0.43 -6.58 10.75
N SER A 112 -0.26 -5.47 11.46
CA SER A 112 0.61 -5.37 12.64
C SER A 112 -0.17 -4.76 13.83
N ASN A 113 -0.90 -5.61 14.54
CA ASN A 113 -1.74 -5.28 15.68
C ASN A 113 -1.88 -6.48 16.65
N ASP A 114 -2.39 -6.25 17.86
CA ASP A 114 -2.72 -7.33 18.79
C ASP A 114 -4.16 -7.84 18.57
N LEU A 115 -4.28 -8.96 17.85
CA LEU A 115 -5.57 -9.57 17.51
C LEU A 115 -6.38 -10.03 18.73
N ARG A 116 -5.76 -10.19 19.91
CA ARG A 116 -6.45 -10.60 21.13
C ARG A 116 -7.29 -9.48 21.73
N LEU A 117 -6.91 -8.23 21.45
CA LEU A 117 -7.43 -7.03 22.09
C LEU A 117 -8.07 -6.04 21.11
N ILE A 118 -8.23 -6.42 19.84
CA ILE A 118 -8.74 -5.52 18.81
C ILE A 118 -10.20 -5.13 19.07
N ALA A 119 -10.46 -3.83 19.12
CA ALA A 119 -11.83 -3.34 19.34
C ALA A 119 -12.73 -3.67 18.13
N PRO A 120 -14.05 -3.91 18.34
CA PRO A 120 -14.97 -4.30 17.27
C PRO A 120 -14.99 -3.35 16.07
N ALA A 121 -14.84 -2.03 16.30
CA ALA A 121 -14.82 -1.03 15.22
C ALA A 121 -13.65 -1.27 14.24
N TYR A 122 -12.43 -1.51 14.75
CA TYR A 122 -11.25 -1.77 13.92
C TYR A 122 -11.31 -3.16 13.27
N ARG A 123 -11.83 -4.15 13.99
CA ARG A 123 -12.08 -5.50 13.43
C ARG A 123 -13.02 -5.44 12.22
N ASN A 124 -14.08 -4.63 12.29
CA ASN A 124 -15.02 -4.47 11.19
C ASN A 124 -14.38 -3.81 9.96
N ILE A 125 -13.41 -2.91 10.15
CA ILE A 125 -12.64 -2.32 9.05
C ILE A 125 -11.78 -3.39 8.37
N LEU A 126 -11.00 -4.14 9.15
CA LEU A 126 -10.09 -5.17 8.64
C LEU A 126 -10.80 -6.35 7.96
N LEU A 127 -12.03 -6.65 8.36
CA LEU A 127 -12.83 -7.76 7.83
C LEU A 127 -13.87 -7.32 6.79
N ASN A 128 -13.82 -6.06 6.33
CA ASN A 128 -14.78 -5.58 5.35
C ASN A 128 -14.56 -6.28 4.01
N ARG A 129 -15.47 -7.20 3.67
CA ARG A 129 -15.39 -8.02 2.46
C ARG A 129 -15.43 -7.21 1.17
N HIS A 130 -16.10 -6.06 1.15
CA HIS A 130 -16.17 -5.23 -0.05
C HIS A 130 -14.83 -4.52 -0.30
N VAL A 131 -14.18 -4.05 0.76
CA VAL A 131 -12.86 -3.41 0.66
C VAL A 131 -11.78 -4.44 0.30
N ILE A 132 -11.82 -5.62 0.93
CA ILE A 132 -10.94 -6.75 0.56
C ILE A 132 -11.16 -7.18 -0.90
N ALA A 133 -12.41 -7.17 -1.40
CA ALA A 133 -12.68 -7.53 -2.78
C ALA A 133 -12.08 -6.53 -3.79
N VAL A 134 -11.99 -5.25 -3.44
CA VAL A 134 -11.28 -4.24 -4.25
C VAL A 134 -9.77 -4.53 -4.25
N ASP A 135 -9.19 -4.79 -3.08
CA ASP A 135 -7.77 -5.13 -2.95
C ASP A 135 -7.37 -6.40 -3.73
N GLN A 136 -8.23 -7.43 -3.65
CA GLN A 136 -8.01 -8.74 -4.25
C GLN A 136 -8.58 -8.88 -5.67
N ASP A 137 -8.85 -7.75 -6.35
CA ASP A 137 -9.29 -7.79 -7.74
C ASP A 137 -8.24 -8.50 -8.62
N PRO A 138 -8.64 -9.50 -9.44
CA PRO A 138 -7.70 -10.33 -10.18
C PRO A 138 -6.93 -9.58 -11.27
N LEU A 139 -7.36 -8.38 -11.67
CA LEU A 139 -6.59 -7.54 -12.59
C LEU A 139 -5.33 -7.00 -11.91
N GLY A 140 -5.37 -6.79 -10.58
CA GLY A 140 -4.22 -6.34 -9.80
C GLY A 140 -3.70 -4.96 -10.20
N ILE A 141 -4.57 -4.10 -10.73
CA ILE A 141 -4.20 -2.78 -11.23
C ILE A 141 -4.21 -1.78 -10.07
N MET A 142 -3.05 -1.17 -9.82
CA MET A 142 -2.91 -0.11 -8.84
C MET A 142 -3.78 1.11 -9.21
N GLY A 143 -4.59 1.58 -8.27
CA GLY A 143 -5.40 2.78 -8.44
C GLY A 143 -4.58 4.08 -8.49
N ARG A 144 -5.17 5.14 -9.06
CA ARG A 144 -4.53 6.43 -9.30
C ARG A 144 -5.24 7.56 -8.56
N LEU A 145 -4.48 8.48 -7.95
CA LEU A 145 -5.03 9.76 -7.54
C LEU A 145 -5.32 10.60 -8.78
N VAL A 146 -6.60 10.89 -9.05
CA VAL A 146 -7.01 11.61 -10.27
C VAL A 146 -7.30 13.08 -10.05
N ALA A 147 -7.58 13.49 -8.82
CA ALA A 147 -7.90 14.87 -8.49
C ALA A 147 -7.51 15.16 -7.05
N ASN A 148 -6.74 16.22 -6.87
CA ASN A 148 -6.52 16.83 -5.58
C ASN A 148 -7.40 18.09 -5.50
N VAL A 149 -8.45 18.03 -4.69
CA VAL A 149 -9.55 18.99 -4.76
C VAL A 149 -9.40 20.15 -3.76
N PHE A 150 -8.23 20.30 -3.13
CA PHE A 150 -7.96 21.39 -2.16
C PHE A 150 -8.16 22.81 -2.71
N HIS A 151 -8.25 23.01 -4.04
CA HIS A 151 -8.50 24.31 -4.66
C HIS A 151 -9.91 24.52 -5.21
N PHE A 152 -10.80 23.52 -5.13
CA PHE A 152 -12.14 23.59 -5.72
C PHE A 152 -13.27 23.74 -4.68
N PHE A 153 -12.94 23.65 -3.39
CA PHE A 153 -13.90 23.48 -2.30
C PHE A 153 -13.93 24.67 -1.31
N GLU A 154 -14.13 25.89 -1.82
CA GLU A 154 -14.80 26.92 -1.00
C GLU A 154 -16.33 26.71 -0.97
N LYS A 155 -16.88 25.69 -1.64
CA LYS A 155 -18.34 25.52 -1.74
C LYS A 155 -18.96 24.16 -1.43
N PHE A 156 -18.27 23.04 -1.35
CA PHE A 156 -18.91 21.77 -0.94
C PHE A 156 -17.93 20.86 -0.22
N GLU A 157 -18.43 20.10 0.73
CA GLU A 157 -17.68 19.39 1.76
C GLU A 157 -16.77 18.24 1.23
N ASP A 158 -15.60 18.16 1.85
CA ASP A 158 -14.57 17.12 1.86
C ASP A 158 -14.91 15.76 1.21
N THR A 159 -14.37 15.48 0.01
CA THR A 159 -14.21 14.12 -0.52
C THR A 159 -12.99 14.03 -1.45
N ILE A 160 -12.09 13.07 -1.20
CA ILE A 160 -11.02 12.69 -2.13
C ILE A 160 -11.58 11.66 -3.14
N LEU A 161 -11.45 11.92 -4.43
CA LEU A 161 -11.91 11.05 -5.52
C LEU A 161 -10.73 10.29 -6.14
N PHE A 162 -10.75 8.96 -6.03
CA PHE A 162 -9.89 8.05 -6.81
C PHE A 162 -10.70 7.51 -8.00
N LYS A 163 -10.05 7.34 -9.15
CA LYS A 163 -10.66 6.74 -10.35
C LYS A 163 -9.85 5.52 -10.73
N PHE A 164 -10.53 4.39 -10.92
CA PHE A 164 -9.98 3.20 -11.55
C PHE A 164 -10.14 3.41 -13.06
N THR A 165 -9.05 3.54 -13.81
CA THR A 165 -9.04 3.66 -15.28
C THR A 165 -8.14 2.60 -15.87
#